data_AF-A0A7C3LK50-F1
#
_entry.id   AF-A0A7C3LK50-F1
#
_cell.length_a   1.000
_cell.length_b   1.000
_cell.length_c   1.000
_cell.angle_alpha   90.00
_cell.angle_beta   90.00
_cell.angle_gamma   90.00
#
_symmetry.space_group_name_H-M   'P 1'
#
loop_
_entity.id
_entity.type
_entity.pdbx_description
1 polymer ?
#
loop_
_entity_poly.entity_id
_entity_poly.type
_entity_poly.pdbx_seq_one_letter_code
_entity_poly.pdbx_strand_id
1 'polypeptide(L)'
;MTFIPTSPAERDTMLKTIGVKSLDDLFEAVPKKHRFPALNLPPALTEMEAASLLGEMASSNENVREHMISFLGAGAYNHYVPSVVDHMLRRGEFYTAYTPYQPEI
;
A
#
# COMPACT_ATOMS: atom_id res chain seq x y z
N MET A 1 7.22 -9.87 0.78
CA MET A 1 6.80 -10.08 2.21
C MET A 1 5.29 -10.32 2.22
N THR A 2 4.73 -11.27 2.98
CA THR A 2 3.27 -11.53 2.95
C THR A 2 2.51 -10.37 3.62
N PHE A 3 1.57 -9.76 2.90
CA PHE A 3 0.77 -8.64 3.42
C PHE A 3 -0.09 -9.02 4.63
N ILE A 4 -0.58 -10.27 4.65
CA ILE A 4 -1.32 -10.83 5.78
C ILE A 4 -0.32 -11.51 6.71
N PRO A 5 -0.05 -10.98 7.92
CA PRO A 5 0.94 -11.55 8.82
C PRO A 5 0.44 -12.80 9.54
N THR A 6 -0.88 -13.00 9.60
CA THR A 6 -1.53 -14.08 10.34
C THR A 6 -1.47 -15.40 9.58
N SER A 7 -0.97 -16.43 10.25
CA SER A 7 -0.95 -17.81 9.77
C SER A 7 -2.33 -18.50 9.87
N PRO A 8 -2.56 -19.58 9.12
CA PRO A 8 -3.78 -20.39 9.25
C PRO A 8 -4.03 -20.89 10.68
N ALA A 9 -2.98 -21.29 11.41
CA ALA A 9 -3.10 -21.79 12.78
C ALA A 9 -3.51 -20.70 13.78
N GLU A 10 -2.97 -19.49 13.64
CA GLU A 10 -3.40 -18.33 14.45
C GLU A 10 -4.85 -17.97 14.15
N ARG A 11 -5.25 -18.00 12.88
CA ARG A 11 -6.64 -17.77 12.48
C ARG A 11 -7.58 -18.79 13.13
N ASP A 12 -7.26 -20.08 13.07
CA ASP A 12 -8.09 -21.13 13.67
C ASP A 12 -8.19 -20.99 15.19
N THR A 13 -7.10 -20.57 15.84
CA THR A 13 -7.07 -20.26 17.28
C THR A 13 -8.00 -19.08 17.61
N MET A 14 -7.95 -18.01 16.82
CA MET A 14 -8.83 -16.85 16.99
C MET A 14 -10.31 -17.23 16.80
N LEU A 15 -10.64 -17.98 15.74
CA LEU A 15 -12.02 -18.42 15.47
C LEU A 15 -12.56 -19.30 16.61
N LYS A 16 -11.76 -20.25 17.10
CA LYS A 16 -12.13 -21.09 18.25
C LYS A 16 -12.35 -20.27 19.52
N THR A 17 -11.52 -19.25 19.75
CA THR A 17 -11.61 -18.38 20.94
C THR A 17 -12.92 -17.61 20.98
N ILE A 18 -13.39 -17.13 19.83
CA ILE A 18 -14.66 -16.39 19.72
C ILE A 18 -15.86 -17.30 19.42
N GLY A 19 -15.67 -18.62 19.35
CA GLY A 19 -16.73 -19.62 19.25
C GLY A 19 -17.38 -19.78 17.87
N VAL A 20 -16.72 -19.30 16.80
CA VAL A 20 -17.21 -19.44 15.42
C VAL A 20 -16.47 -20.53 14.67
N LYS A 21 -17.07 -21.07 13.60
CA LYS A 21 -16.52 -22.21 12.85
C LYS A 21 -15.73 -21.79 11.63
N SER A 22 -16.05 -20.64 11.06
CA SER A 22 -15.45 -20.16 9.83
C SER A 22 -15.30 -18.64 9.81
N LEU A 23 -14.49 -18.14 8.87
CA LEU A 23 -14.37 -16.71 8.62
C LEU A 23 -15.71 -16.12 8.11
N ASP A 24 -16.51 -16.90 7.38
CA ASP A 24 -17.79 -16.46 6.83
C ASP A 24 -18.82 -16.14 7.92
N ASP A 25 -18.73 -16.82 9.07
CA ASP A 25 -19.58 -16.61 10.24
C ASP A 25 -19.40 -15.19 10.80
N LEU A 26 -18.22 -14.56 10.61
CA LEU A 26 -17.96 -13.19 11.08
C LEU A 26 -18.69 -12.11 10.27
N PHE A 27 -19.17 -12.44 9.07
CA PHE A 27 -19.79 -11.48 8.17
C PHE A 27 -21.32 -11.52 8.19
N GLU A 28 -21.94 -12.21 9.16
CA GLU A 28 -23.41 -12.31 9.29
C GLU A 28 -24.12 -10.95 9.28
N ALA A 29 -23.53 -9.92 9.89
CA ALA A 29 -24.06 -8.56 9.93
C ALA A 29 -24.18 -7.89 8.55
N VAL A 30 -23.43 -8.35 7.54
CA VAL A 30 -23.55 -7.84 6.16
C VAL A 30 -24.54 -8.71 5.41
N PRO A 31 -25.64 -8.20 4.83
CA PRO A 31 -26.57 -9.03 4.05
C PRO A 31 -25.89 -9.72 2.86
N LYS A 32 -26.19 -10.99 2.60
CA LYS A 32 -25.54 -11.79 1.53
C LYS A 32 -25.50 -11.10 0.16
N LYS A 33 -26.58 -10.41 -0.22
CA LYS A 33 -26.69 -9.65 -1.49
C LYS A 33 -25.70 -8.49 -1.63
N HIS A 34 -25.07 -8.06 -0.54
CA HIS A 34 -24.09 -6.97 -0.50
C HIS A 34 -22.67 -7.47 -0.19
N ARG A 35 -22.47 -8.79 -0.05
CA ARG A 35 -21.14 -9.37 0.16
C ARG A 35 -20.45 -9.63 -1.17
N PHE A 36 -19.11 -9.62 -1.14
CA PHE A 36 -18.17 -10.14 -2.16
C PHE A 36 -18.70 -10.16 -3.60
N PRO A 37 -18.81 -9.02 -4.29
CA PRO A 37 -18.98 -9.04 -5.73
C PRO A 37 -17.76 -9.71 -6.37
N ALA A 38 -17.95 -10.45 -7.47
CA ALA A 38 -16.84 -10.84 -8.32
C ALA A 38 -16.18 -9.56 -8.86
N LEU A 39 -14.94 -9.30 -8.44
CA LEU A 39 -14.21 -8.13 -8.91
C LEU A 39 -13.57 -8.45 -10.26
N ASN A 40 -13.85 -7.62 -11.27
CA ASN A 40 -13.23 -7.74 -12.59
C ASN A 40 -11.82 -7.12 -12.56
N LEU A 41 -10.88 -7.84 -11.92
CA LEU A 41 -9.49 -7.43 -11.76
C LEU A 41 -8.58 -8.30 -12.63
N PRO A 42 -7.42 -7.76 -13.07
CA PRO A 42 -6.39 -8.57 -13.71
C PRO A 42 -5.85 -9.64 -12.75
N PRO A 43 -5.15 -10.66 -13.27
CA PRO A 43 -4.48 -11.66 -12.44
C PRO A 43 -3.53 -11.02 -11.43
N ALA A 44 -3.40 -11.65 -10.27
CA ALA A 44 -2.45 -11.21 -9.25
C ALA A 44 -1.01 -11.33 -9.79
N LEU A 45 -0.20 -10.32 -9.46
CA LEU A 45 1.23 -10.28 -9.78
C LEU A 45 2.05 -10.59 -8.53
N THR A 46 3.20 -11.21 -8.73
CA THR A 46 4.27 -11.24 -7.73
C THR A 46 4.81 -9.83 -7.50
N GLU A 47 5.52 -9.64 -6.37
CA GLU A 47 6.18 -8.38 -6.04
C GLU A 47 7.16 -7.94 -7.14
N MET A 48 7.90 -8.88 -7.73
CA MET A 48 8.86 -8.60 -8.80
C MET A 48 8.17 -8.22 -10.12
N GLU A 49 7.09 -8.91 -10.49
CA GLU A 49 6.31 -8.59 -11.69
C GLU A 49 5.66 -7.21 -11.57
N ALA A 50 5.08 -6.89 -10.40
CA ALA A 50 4.50 -5.57 -10.14
C ALA A 50 5.55 -4.45 -10.24
N ALA A 51 6.74 -4.67 -9.67
CA ALA A 51 7.84 -3.70 -9.75
C ALA A 51 8.31 -3.48 -11.20
N SER A 52 8.46 -4.56 -11.99
CA SER A 52 8.84 -4.48 -13.41
C SER A 52 7.81 -3.71 -14.22
N LEU A 53 6.54 -4.09 -14.08
CA LEU A 53 5.43 -3.46 -14.81
C LEU A 53 5.35 -1.96 -14.55
N LEU A 54 5.43 -1.55 -13.28
CA LEU A 54 5.39 -0.13 -12.92
C LEU A 54 6.64 0.62 -13.41
N GLY A 55 7.80 -0.03 -13.41
CA GLY A 55 9.02 0.53 -13.98
C GLY A 55 8.91 0.79 -15.49
N GLU A 56 8.38 -0.18 -16.24
CA GLU A 56 8.13 -0.06 -17.68
C GLU A 56 7.15 1.07 -17.98
N MET A 57 6.02 1.13 -17.25
CA MET A 57 5.06 2.23 -17.39
C MET A 57 5.70 3.59 -17.10
N ALA A 58 6.50 3.69 -16.03
CA ALA A 58 7.17 4.93 -15.66
C ALA A 58 8.19 5.39 -16.72
N SER A 59 8.87 4.44 -17.40
CA SER A 59 9.84 4.74 -18.46
C SER A 59 9.25 5.40 -19.70
N SER A 60 7.93 5.31 -19.89
CA SER A 60 7.23 5.98 -21.00
C SER A 60 7.05 7.49 -20.78
N ASN A 61 7.38 8.02 -19.59
CA ASN A 61 7.27 9.44 -19.26
C ASN A 61 8.58 10.18 -19.54
N GLU A 62 8.49 11.36 -20.18
CA GLU A 62 9.57 12.32 -20.14
C GLU A 62 9.55 13.11 -18.82
N ASN A 63 10.69 13.18 -18.13
CA ASN A 63 10.78 13.77 -16.79
C ASN A 63 11.84 14.89 -16.71
N VAL A 64 11.71 15.77 -15.70
CA VAL A 64 12.59 16.94 -15.52
C VAL A 64 13.99 16.63 -14.97
N ARG A 65 14.27 15.36 -14.65
CA ARG A 65 15.59 14.92 -14.16
C ARG A 65 16.48 14.44 -15.30
N GLU A 66 15.90 13.81 -16.30
CA GLU A 66 16.65 13.11 -17.35
C GLU A 66 16.36 13.61 -18.76
N HIS A 67 15.16 14.13 -19.04
CA HIS A 67 14.69 14.36 -20.40
C HIS A 67 14.58 15.85 -20.77
N MET A 68 14.15 16.69 -19.83
CA MET A 68 13.85 18.09 -20.13
C MET A 68 14.06 19.03 -18.93
N ILE A 69 14.08 20.34 -19.21
CA ILE A 69 14.03 21.39 -18.18
C ILE A 69 12.68 22.07 -18.28
N SER A 70 11.97 22.19 -17.14
CA SER A 70 10.65 22.83 -17.09
C SER A 70 10.72 24.23 -16.47
N PHE A 71 10.23 25.23 -17.21
CA PHE A 71 10.05 26.61 -16.77
C PHE A 71 8.58 27.05 -16.75
N LEU A 72 7.65 26.10 -16.77
CA LEU A 72 6.21 26.40 -16.85
C LEU A 72 5.67 27.12 -15.58
N GLY A 73 6.30 26.91 -14.42
CA GLY A 73 5.95 27.58 -13.17
C GLY A 73 4.55 27.20 -12.64
N ALA A 74 3.71 28.20 -12.38
CA ALA A 74 2.35 28.03 -11.85
C ALA A 74 2.27 27.30 -10.47
N GLY A 75 3.23 27.57 -9.59
CA GLY A 75 3.25 27.01 -8.23
C GLY A 75 4.04 25.70 -8.08
N ALA A 76 4.59 25.16 -9.16
CA ALA A 76 5.51 24.01 -9.13
C ALA A 76 6.83 24.36 -9.83
N TYR A 77 7.95 24.12 -9.14
CA TYR A 77 9.28 24.49 -9.63
C TYR A 77 10.26 23.36 -9.37
N ASN A 78 11.03 22.99 -10.40
CA ASN A 78 12.11 22.03 -10.25
C ASN A 78 13.19 22.62 -9.33
N HIS A 79 13.63 21.84 -8.34
CA HIS A 79 14.63 22.25 -7.37
C HIS A 79 15.46 21.06 -6.90
N TYR A 80 16.63 21.34 -6.34
CA TYR A 80 17.48 20.33 -5.77
C TYR A 80 16.86 19.73 -4.50
N VAL A 81 16.70 18.41 -4.48
CA VAL A 81 16.28 17.65 -3.29
C VAL A 81 17.51 16.96 -2.70
N PRO A 82 17.97 17.35 -1.50
CA PRO A 82 19.11 16.70 -0.85
C PRO A 82 18.88 15.21 -0.61
N SER A 83 19.93 14.39 -0.74
CA SER A 83 19.85 12.93 -0.58
C SER A 83 19.35 12.49 0.80
N VAL A 84 19.59 13.29 1.85
CA VAL A 84 19.07 13.03 3.20
C VAL A 84 17.54 12.99 3.25
N VAL A 85 16.85 13.73 2.37
CA VAL A 85 15.39 13.72 2.31
C VAL A 85 14.87 12.35 1.86
N ASP A 86 15.44 11.76 0.80
CA ASP A 86 15.07 10.41 0.35
C ASP A 86 15.39 9.36 1.43
N HIS A 87 16.51 9.51 2.14
CA HIS A 87 16.83 8.62 3.25
C HIS A 87 15.79 8.70 4.39
N MET A 88 15.36 9.91 4.76
CA MET A 88 14.32 10.09 5.80
C MET A 88 12.96 9.55 5.36
N LEU A 89 12.56 9.76 4.11
CA LEU A 89 11.26 9.29 3.60
C LEU A 89 11.12 7.76 3.59
N ARG A 90 12.23 7.02 3.53
CA ARG A 90 12.24 5.54 3.54
C ARG A 90 12.29 4.94 4.93
N ARG A 91 12.36 5.75 5.98
CA ARG A 91 12.39 5.30 7.38
C ARG A 91 10.97 5.09 7.89
N GLY A 92 10.64 3.84 8.25
CA GLY A 92 9.30 3.41 8.70
C GLY A 92 8.72 4.28 9.81
N GLU A 93 9.54 4.69 10.76
CA GLU A 93 9.18 5.54 11.88
C GLU A 93 8.66 6.93 11.48
N PHE A 94 9.03 7.44 10.31
CA PHE A 94 8.59 8.76 9.84
C PHE A 94 7.34 8.69 8.95
N TYR A 95 7.12 7.59 8.22
CA TYR A 95 6.01 7.51 7.26
C TYR A 95 4.85 6.62 7.71
N THR A 96 5.02 5.78 8.73
CA THR A 96 3.94 4.89 9.23
C THR A 96 3.15 5.48 10.40
N ALA A 97 3.72 6.46 11.12
CA ALA A 97 2.99 7.19 12.16
C ALA A 97 1.83 7.98 11.54
N TYR A 98 0.72 8.09 12.30
CA TYR A 98 -0.42 8.91 11.90
C TYR A 98 -0.40 10.26 12.62
N THR A 99 -1.55 10.91 12.77
CA THR A 99 -1.67 12.14 13.57
C THR A 99 -1.11 11.91 14.98
N PRO A 100 -0.27 12.82 15.50
CA PRO A 100 0.37 12.67 16.80
C PRO A 100 -0.62 12.95 17.95
N TYR A 101 -1.61 12.08 18.12
CA TYR A 101 -2.58 12.13 19.23
C TYR A 101 -1.98 11.77 20.58
N GLN A 102 -0.81 11.11 20.59
CA GLN A 102 -0.06 10.77 21.78
C GLN A 102 1.26 11.56 21.75
N PRO A 103 1.29 12.77 22.33
CA PRO A 103 2.45 13.66 22.23
C PRO A 103 3.69 13.16 23.00
N GLU A 104 3.54 12.22 23.92
CA GLU A 104 4.63 11.69 24.75
C GLU A 104 5.49 10.63 24.05
N ILE A 105 5.05 10.10 22.91
CA ILE A 105 5.73 9.08 22.09
C ILE A 105 5.98 9.57 20.68
#